data_AF-A0A377XA41-F1
#
_entry.id   AF-A0A377XA41-F1
#
_cell.length_a   1.000
_cell.length_b   1.000
_cell.length_c   1.000
_cell.angle_alpha   90.00
_cell.angle_beta   90.00
_cell.angle_gamma   90.00
#
_symmetry.space_group_name_H-M   'P 1'
#
loop_
_entity.id
_entity.type
_entity.pdbx_description
1 polymer ?
#
loop_
_entity_poly.entity_id
_entity_poly.type
_entity_poly.pdbx_seq_one_letter_code
_entity_poly.pdbx_strand_id
1 'polypeptide(L)'
;MVYLPFTRSLRFTTGTELELQLIDRNDARLVDKADIVLADMAHTQQIKHELTKSMIELNSSVHSSVFKLHEELSLWGSTCYQRCKTDPPQRLKTDPGVNLLL
;
A
#
# COMPACT_ATOMS: atom_id res chain seq x y z
N MET A 1 27.50 -20.92 -8.44
CA MET A 1 27.57 -19.44 -8.53
C MET A 1 26.46 -18.99 -9.48
N VAL A 2 25.47 -18.25 -8.99
CA VAL A 2 24.35 -17.78 -9.83
C VAL A 2 24.82 -16.49 -10.51
N TYR A 3 24.82 -16.49 -11.84
CA TYR A 3 25.12 -15.31 -12.66
C TYR A 3 23.81 -14.66 -13.10
N LEU A 4 23.59 -13.41 -12.70
CA LEU A 4 22.47 -12.59 -13.12
C LEU A 4 22.97 -11.59 -14.17
N PRO A 5 22.78 -11.86 -15.48
CA PRO A 5 23.22 -10.93 -16.51
C PRO A 5 22.47 -9.60 -16.39
N PHE A 6 23.17 -8.50 -16.69
CA PHE A 6 22.54 -7.19 -16.75
C PHE A 6 21.51 -7.15 -17.89
N THR A 7 20.24 -6.94 -17.54
CA THR A 7 19.17 -6.68 -18.50
C THR A 7 19.12 -5.18 -18.76
N ARG A 8 19.35 -4.78 -20.01
CA ARG A 8 19.29 -3.36 -20.39
C ARG A 8 17.86 -2.83 -20.32
N SER A 9 17.63 -1.88 -19.42
CA SER A 9 16.36 -1.14 -19.34
C SER A 9 16.21 -0.08 -20.43
N LEU A 10 14.98 0.33 -20.69
CA LEU A 10 14.70 1.55 -21.44
C LEU A 10 15.28 2.77 -20.70
N ARG A 11 15.70 3.79 -21.44
CA ARG A 11 16.28 5.00 -20.83
C ARG A 11 15.20 5.83 -20.16
N PHE A 12 15.57 6.49 -19.05
CA PHE A 12 14.73 7.45 -18.33
C PHE A 12 13.39 6.85 -17.85
N THR A 13 13.40 5.57 -17.50
CA THR A 13 12.28 4.93 -16.82
C THR A 13 12.50 4.88 -15.32
N THR A 14 11.43 5.00 -14.55
CA THR A 14 11.42 4.94 -13.09
C THR A 14 10.35 3.97 -12.61
N GLY A 15 10.70 3.16 -11.62
CA GLY A 15 9.76 2.44 -10.77
C GLY A 15 10.08 2.76 -9.31
N THR A 16 9.08 2.67 -8.44
CA THR A 16 9.18 3.03 -7.03
C THR A 16 8.49 1.98 -6.17
N GLU A 17 9.08 1.73 -5.00
CA GLU A 17 8.51 0.93 -3.92
C GLU A 17 8.23 1.88 -2.75
N LEU A 18 7.03 1.82 -2.19
CA LEU A 18 6.63 2.59 -1.01
C LEU A 18 6.13 1.65 0.08
N GLU A 19 6.85 1.59 1.19
CA GLU A 19 6.43 0.87 2.39
C GLU A 19 5.64 1.82 3.31
N LEU A 20 4.40 1.45 3.61
CA LEU A 20 3.48 2.25 4.41
C LEU A 20 3.17 1.53 5.72
N GLN A 21 3.34 2.23 6.83
CA GLN A 21 2.95 1.74 8.15
C GLN A 21 1.46 1.99 8.40
N LEU A 22 0.78 0.95 8.86
CA LEU A 22 -0.59 1.01 9.34
C LEU A 22 -0.56 1.36 10.83
N ILE A 23 -1.21 2.46 11.18
CA ILE A 23 -1.28 2.96 12.56
C ILE A 23 -2.72 3.04 13.05
N ASP A 24 -2.93 2.81 14.34
CA ASP A 24 -4.15 3.20 15.02
C ASP A 24 -4.20 4.72 15.10
N ARG A 25 -5.37 5.28 14.83
CA ARG A 25 -5.54 6.73 14.78
C ARG A 25 -5.50 7.38 16.17
N ASN A 26 -5.89 6.66 17.22
CA ASN A 26 -6.08 7.23 18.55
C ASN A 26 -4.76 7.33 19.31
N ASP A 27 -3.88 6.34 19.13
CA ASP A 27 -2.61 6.26 19.88
C ASP A 27 -1.35 6.18 18.99
N ALA A 28 -1.51 6.23 17.67
CA ALA A 28 -0.44 6.16 16.67
C ALA A 28 0.42 4.89 16.74
N ARG A 29 -0.07 3.83 17.39
CA ARG A 29 0.63 2.54 17.45
C ARG A 29 0.42 1.76 16.16
N LEU A 30 1.40 0.94 15.80
CA LEU A 30 1.30 0.02 14.68
C LEU A 30 0.15 -0.98 14.90
N VAL A 31 -0.62 -1.25 13.84
CA VAL A 31 -1.75 -2.20 13.89
C VAL A 31 -1.61 -3.30 12.85
N ASP A 32 -1.87 -4.53 13.27
CA ASP A 32 -1.79 -5.73 12.42
C ASP A 32 -3.02 -5.88 11.53
N LYS A 33 -3.25 -4.92 10.62
CA LYS A 33 -4.44 -4.86 9.75
C LYS A 33 -4.14 -5.00 8.25
N ALA A 34 -2.90 -5.28 7.85
CA ALA A 34 -2.55 -5.38 6.42
C ALA A 34 -3.37 -6.47 5.69
N ASP A 35 -3.66 -7.59 6.35
CA ASP A 35 -4.52 -8.65 5.78
C ASP A 35 -5.93 -8.14 5.42
N ILE A 36 -6.48 -7.26 6.25
CA ILE A 36 -7.82 -6.69 6.06
C ILE A 36 -7.81 -5.65 4.94
N VAL A 37 -6.78 -4.80 4.91
CA VAL A 37 -6.62 -3.78 3.87
C VAL A 37 -6.47 -4.44 2.49
N LEU A 38 -5.81 -5.61 2.43
CA LEU A 38 -5.47 -6.29 1.19
C LEU A 38 -6.43 -7.41 0.78
N ALA A 39 -7.43 -7.75 1.57
CA ALA A 39 -8.29 -8.94 1.38
C ALA A 39 -8.90 -9.06 -0.04
N ASP A 40 -9.28 -7.94 -0.66
CA ASP A 40 -9.85 -7.90 -2.03
C ASP A 40 -8.86 -7.37 -3.08
N MET A 41 -7.61 -7.12 -2.68
CA MET A 41 -6.54 -6.61 -3.53
C MET A 41 -5.49 -7.69 -3.82
N ALA A 42 -5.69 -8.92 -3.32
CA ALA A 42 -4.77 -10.05 -3.44
C ALA A 42 -4.43 -10.46 -4.89
N HIS A 43 -5.19 -9.97 -5.87
CA HIS A 43 -4.92 -10.21 -7.30
C HIS A 43 -3.92 -9.21 -7.91
N THR A 44 -3.61 -8.10 -7.23
CA THR A 44 -2.67 -7.12 -7.75
C THR A 44 -1.26 -7.48 -7.30
N GLN A 45 -0.33 -7.68 -8.23
CA GLN A 45 1.09 -7.87 -7.88
C GLN A 45 1.76 -6.59 -7.39
N GLN A 46 1.01 -5.48 -7.38
CA GLN A 46 1.48 -4.13 -7.13
C GLN A 46 1.22 -3.66 -5.70
N ILE A 47 0.37 -4.36 -4.96
CA ILE A 47 0.15 -4.07 -3.53
C ILE A 47 0.34 -5.35 -2.76
N LYS A 48 1.31 -5.34 -1.85
CA LYS A 48 1.71 -6.54 -1.11
C LYS A 48 1.71 -6.28 0.37
N HIS A 49 1.64 -7.38 1.11
CA HIS A 49 2.14 -7.38 2.48
C HIS A 49 3.65 -7.24 2.45
N GLU A 50 4.17 -6.43 3.35
CA GLU A 50 5.59 -6.44 3.67
C GLU A 50 5.88 -7.51 4.73
N LEU A 51 7.13 -7.61 5.22
CA LEU A 51 7.53 -8.55 6.26
C LEU A 51 6.65 -8.52 7.53
N THR A 52 6.02 -7.40 7.86
CA THR A 52 5.18 -7.23 9.06
C THR A 52 3.71 -7.03 8.73
N LYS A 53 2.82 -7.50 9.61
CA LYS A 53 1.36 -7.31 9.46
C LYS A 53 0.86 -5.88 9.64
N SER A 54 1.74 -4.99 10.08
CA SER A 54 1.48 -3.56 10.21
C SER A 54 2.01 -2.73 9.04
N MET A 55 2.47 -3.37 7.96
CA MET A 55 2.99 -2.66 6.80
C MET A 55 2.40 -3.20 5.50
N ILE A 56 2.13 -2.29 4.58
CA ILE A 56 1.76 -2.61 3.20
C ILE A 56 2.79 -1.97 2.28
N GLU A 57 3.06 -2.62 1.16
CA GLU A 57 4.02 -2.15 0.16
C GLU A 57 3.29 -1.84 -1.15
N LEU A 58 3.50 -0.64 -1.70
CA LEU A 58 3.06 -0.24 -3.03
C LEU A 58 4.24 -0.33 -4.00
N ASN A 59 4.12 -1.21 -4.99
CA ASN A 59 5.09 -1.49 -6.03
C ASN A 59 4.60 -0.91 -7.36
N SER A 60 5.16 0.22 -7.79
CA SER A 60 4.77 0.82 -9.07
C SER A 60 5.19 -0.04 -10.25
N SER A 61 4.48 0.13 -11.37
CA SER A 61 5.03 -0.28 -12.66
C SER A 61 6.26 0.57 -13.02
N VAL A 62 7.03 0.12 -14.00
CA VAL A 62 8.10 0.94 -14.58
C VAL A 62 7.48 1.93 -15.58
N HIS A 63 7.60 3.23 -15.30
CA HIS A 63 7.04 4.30 -16.13
C HIS A 63 8.12 5.11 -16.82
N SER A 64 7.80 5.62 -18.02
CA SER A 64 8.61 6.63 -18.73
C SER A 64 8.24 8.07 -18.40
N SER A 65 7.24 8.27 -17.53
CA SER A 65 6.74 9.59 -17.14
C SER A 65 6.44 9.62 -15.65
N VAL A 66 6.97 10.62 -14.95
CA VAL A 66 6.72 10.84 -13.52
C VAL A 66 5.23 11.12 -13.26
N PHE A 67 4.51 11.72 -14.22
CA PHE A 67 3.08 11.96 -14.08
C PHE A 67 2.26 10.66 -14.09
N LYS A 68 2.65 9.68 -14.92
CA LYS A 68 1.99 8.36 -14.95
C LYS A 68 2.28 7.56 -13.68
N LEU A 69 3.53 7.62 -13.21
CA LEU A 69 3.91 7.05 -11.91
C LEU A 69 3.07 7.64 -10.78
N HIS A 70 2.94 8.97 -10.74
CA HIS A 70 2.13 9.66 -9.75
C HIS A 70 0.65 9.28 -9.81
N GLU A 71 0.07 9.20 -11.02
CA GLU A 71 -1.32 8.78 -11.21
C GLU A 71 -1.58 7.37 -10.67
N GLU A 72 -0.69 6.42 -10.98
CA GLU A 72 -0.75 5.03 -10.49
C GLU A 72 -0.67 5.00 -8.95
N LEU A 73 0.34 5.66 -8.36
CA LEU A 73 0.53 5.69 -6.90
C LEU A 73 -0.63 6.39 -6.18
N SER A 74 -1.20 7.45 -6.75
CA SER A 74 -2.36 8.15 -6.19
C SER A 74 -3.61 7.28 -6.20
N LEU A 75 -3.82 6.51 -7.26
CA LEU A 75 -4.94 5.57 -7.36
C LEU A 75 -4.84 4.49 -6.28
N TRP A 76 -3.67 3.89 -6.09
CA TRP A 76 -3.51 2.86 -5.06
C TRP A 76 -3.51 3.41 -3.65
N GLY A 77 -2.83 4.52 -3.41
CA GLY A 77 -2.85 5.21 -2.12
C GLY A 77 -4.28 5.55 -1.70
N SER A 78 -5.08 6.11 -2.62
CA SER A 78 -6.50 6.40 -2.35
C SER A 78 -7.33 5.13 -2.13
N THR A 79 -7.06 4.03 -2.84
CA THR A 79 -7.76 2.75 -2.64
C THR A 79 -7.47 2.16 -1.26
N CYS A 80 -6.18 2.08 -0.87
CA CYS A 80 -5.77 1.61 0.45
C CYS A 80 -6.36 2.49 1.56
N TYR A 81 -6.35 3.81 1.38
CA TYR A 81 -6.97 4.77 2.28
C TYR A 81 -8.47 4.49 2.49
N GLN A 82 -9.23 4.26 1.40
CA GLN A 82 -10.65 3.94 1.52
C GLN A 82 -10.87 2.63 2.26
N ARG A 83 -10.02 1.63 2.04
CA ARG A 83 -10.09 0.35 2.75
C ARG A 83 -9.82 0.48 4.24
N CYS A 84 -8.86 1.32 4.63
CA CYS A 84 -8.64 1.65 6.04
C CYS A 84 -9.85 2.34 6.69
N LYS A 85 -10.70 3.03 5.91
CA LYS A 85 -11.95 3.65 6.40
C LYS A 85 -13.13 2.70 6.45
N THR A 86 -13.25 1.77 5.51
CA THR A 86 -14.39 0.86 5.38
C THR A 86 -14.31 -0.35 6.31
N ASP A 87 -13.64 -0.24 7.45
CA ASP A 87 -13.69 -1.29 8.48
C ASP A 87 -15.19 -1.55 8.76
N PRO A 88 -15.74 -2.74 8.44
CA PRO A 88 -17.09 -3.05 8.88
C PRO A 88 -17.07 -2.89 10.40
N PRO A 89 -18.08 -2.26 11.02
CA PRO A 89 -18.10 -2.13 12.47
C PRO A 89 -17.98 -3.55 13.02
N GLN A 90 -16.80 -3.90 13.52
CA GLN A 90 -16.67 -5.12 14.28
C GLN A 90 -17.69 -4.99 15.40
N ARG A 91 -18.51 -6.02 15.53
CA ARG A 91 -19.53 -6.18 16.53
C ARG A 91 -18.84 -6.28 17.90
N LEU A 92 -18.31 -5.17 18.39
CA LEU A 92 -17.74 -4.96 19.71
C LEU A 92 -18.04 -3.50 20.05
N LYS A 93 -18.68 -3.36 21.20
CA LYS A 93 -19.25 -2.14 21.77
C LYS A 93 -18.29 -0.94 21.65
N THR A 94 -18.86 0.20 21.26
CA THR A 94 -18.40 1.59 21.49
C THR A 94 -17.00 1.98 21.00
N ASP A 95 -16.90 2.71 19.88
CA ASP A 95 -16.65 4.17 19.91
C ASP A 95 -16.74 4.82 18.51
N PRO A 96 -17.20 6.10 18.39
CA PRO A 96 -17.46 6.77 17.13
C PRO A 96 -16.26 7.61 16.65
N GLY A 97 -15.88 7.47 15.37
CA GLY A 97 -15.19 8.54 14.65
C GLY A 97 -13.80 8.21 14.11
N VAL A 98 -13.74 7.63 12.90
CA VAL A 98 -12.52 7.53 12.10
C VAL A 98 -12.55 8.55 10.97
N ASN A 99 -11.60 9.48 10.97
CA ASN A 99 -11.36 10.50 9.94
C ASN A 99 -9.87 10.46 9.58
N LEU A 100 -9.53 10.31 8.32
CA LEU A 100 -8.16 9.98 7.93
C LEU A 100 -7.46 11.26 7.44
N LEU A 101 -6.36 11.64 8.11
CA LEU A 101 -5.49 12.76 7.72
C LEU A 101 -4.46 12.28 6.68
N LEU A 102 -4.31 13.09 5.63
CA LEU A 102 -3.16 13.10 4.72
C LEU A 102 -2.04 13.95 5.33
#